data_AF-K2GKX8-F1
#
_entry.id   AF-K2GKX8-F1
#
_cell.length_a   1.000
_cell.length_b   1.000
_cell.length_c   1.000
_cell.angle_alpha   90.00
_cell.angle_beta   90.00
_cell.angle_gamma   90.00
#
_symmetry.space_group_name_H-M   'P 1'
#
loop_
_entity.id
_entity.type
_entity.pdbx_description
1 polymer ?
#
loop_
_entity_poly.entity_id
_entity_poly.type
_entity_poly.pdbx_seq_one_letter_code
_entity_poly.pdbx_strand_id
1 'polypeptide(L)'
;IAWDGDFDRCFLFDEKGQFIEGYYIVGLLAQAFLLKQSGEKIVHDPRLVWNTLDVVEQYQGITVQSKSGHAFIKDVMREHNAAYGGEMSAHHYFRDFAYCDSGMIPWLLAMAVLSETGKSLSSLVEEMIAKFPCSGEINFKVADTQATIQKLFDHYADQKPDIDQTDGVSLNFGSWRFNVRASNTEPLLRLNIESRRDHHPHPIQDYVDELTKLIQGES
;
A
#
# COMPACT_ATOMS: atom_id res chain seq x y z
N ILE A 1 -1.49 15.55 13.00
CA ILE A 1 -0.82 14.26 13.30
C ILE A 1 -1.59 13.61 14.43
N ALA A 2 -1.94 12.34 14.30
CA ALA A 2 -2.59 11.55 15.35
C ALA A 2 -1.86 10.21 15.50
N TRP A 3 -2.04 9.57 16.65
CA TRP A 3 -1.44 8.28 17.00
C TRP A 3 -2.50 7.36 17.58
N ASP A 4 -2.22 6.06 17.60
CA ASP A 4 -2.94 5.11 18.43
C ASP A 4 -2.39 5.07 19.88
N GLY A 5 -2.88 4.12 20.69
CA GLY A 5 -2.70 4.13 22.15
C GLY A 5 -1.24 3.99 22.62
N ASP A 6 -0.41 3.28 21.86
CA ASP A 6 1.00 3.05 22.10
C ASP A 6 1.92 3.66 21.03
N PHE A 7 1.35 4.52 20.16
CA PHE A 7 2.05 5.42 19.24
C PHE A 7 3.06 4.77 18.31
N ASP A 8 2.89 3.49 17.98
CA ASP A 8 3.67 2.82 16.93
C ASP A 8 3.13 3.15 15.52
N ARG A 9 1.85 3.55 15.43
CA ARG A 9 1.21 4.04 14.20
C ARG A 9 1.00 5.54 14.23
N CYS A 10 1.23 6.16 13.09
CA CYS A 10 1.08 7.60 12.89
C CYS A 10 0.14 7.89 11.74
N PHE A 11 -0.85 8.75 11.98
CA PHE A 11 -1.85 9.16 11.02
C PHE A 11 -1.66 10.64 10.66
N LEU A 12 -1.54 10.91 9.36
CA LEU A 12 -1.32 12.26 8.85
C LEU A 12 -2.61 12.85 8.30
N PHE A 13 -2.75 14.15 8.50
CA PHE A 13 -3.82 14.97 7.95
C PHE A 13 -3.16 16.15 7.26
N ASP A 14 -3.65 16.53 6.08
CA ASP A 14 -3.15 17.69 5.36
C ASP A 14 -3.58 19.01 6.03
N GLU A 15 -3.09 20.13 5.47
CA GLU A 15 -3.41 21.47 5.96
C GLU A 15 -4.89 21.87 5.78
N LYS A 16 -5.67 21.08 5.03
CA LYS A 16 -7.12 21.23 4.82
C LYS A 16 -7.93 20.32 5.77
N GLY A 17 -7.26 19.56 6.64
CA GLY A 17 -7.88 18.63 7.58
C GLY A 17 -8.32 17.30 6.95
N GLN A 18 -7.87 16.98 5.74
CA GLN A 18 -8.18 15.70 5.09
C GLN A 18 -7.24 14.61 5.58
N PHE A 19 -7.81 13.45 5.93
CA PHE A 19 -7.04 12.26 6.28
C PHE A 19 -6.28 11.73 5.06
N ILE A 20 -5.02 11.34 5.26
CA ILE A 20 -4.19 10.74 4.21
C ILE A 20 -4.16 9.23 4.36
N GLU A 21 -4.62 8.52 3.33
CA GLU A 21 -4.56 7.05 3.25
C GLU A 21 -3.11 6.56 3.39
N GLY A 22 -2.90 5.55 4.24
CA GLY A 22 -1.56 5.09 4.64
C GLY A 22 -0.73 4.59 3.45
N TYR A 23 -1.39 4.14 2.39
CA TYR A 23 -0.76 3.80 1.12
C TYR A 23 0.16 4.90 0.56
N TYR A 24 -0.32 6.15 0.52
CA TYR A 24 0.44 7.26 -0.06
C TYR A 24 1.58 7.71 0.88
N ILE A 25 1.43 7.48 2.18
CA ILE A 25 2.50 7.75 3.15
C ILE A 25 3.70 6.84 2.91
N VAL A 26 3.51 5.59 2.46
CA VAL A 26 4.62 4.72 2.11
C VAL A 26 5.50 5.33 1.02
N GLY A 27 4.89 5.83 -0.05
CA GLY A 27 5.61 6.55 -1.12
C GLY A 27 6.29 7.83 -0.62
N LEU A 28 5.57 8.66 0.13
CA LEU A 28 6.10 9.91 0.69
C LEU A 28 7.35 9.68 1.57
N LEU A 29 7.34 8.66 2.43
CA LEU A 29 8.48 8.34 3.27
C LEU A 29 9.62 7.70 2.48
N ALA A 30 9.32 6.88 1.46
CA ALA A 30 10.34 6.35 0.55
C ALA A 30 11.10 7.49 -0.15
N GLN A 31 10.38 8.51 -0.63
CA GLN A 31 10.97 9.74 -1.18
C GLN A 31 11.91 10.44 -0.17
N ALA A 32 11.54 10.51 1.11
CA ALA A 32 12.37 11.14 2.14
C ALA A 32 13.76 10.46 2.29
N PHE A 33 13.81 9.14 2.14
CA PHE A 33 15.07 8.38 2.14
C PHE A 33 15.86 8.59 0.85
N LEU A 34 15.19 8.49 -0.29
CA LEU A 34 15.84 8.53 -1.59
C LEU A 34 16.33 9.92 -2.00
N LEU A 35 15.71 10.99 -1.47
CA LEU A 35 16.23 12.36 -1.59
C LEU A 35 17.61 12.52 -0.91
N LYS A 36 17.87 11.78 0.17
CA LYS A 36 19.16 11.82 0.88
C LYS A 36 20.18 10.90 0.23
N GLN A 37 19.75 9.74 -0.25
CA GLN A 37 20.62 8.73 -0.82
C GLN A 37 19.88 7.88 -1.86
N SER A 38 20.25 8.04 -3.13
CA SER A 38 19.77 7.19 -4.21
C SER A 38 20.29 5.75 -4.08
N GLY A 39 19.61 4.80 -4.72
CA GLY A 39 19.97 3.38 -4.70
C GLY A 39 19.64 2.64 -3.40
N GLU A 40 19.06 3.31 -2.40
CA GLU A 40 18.57 2.64 -1.19
C GLU A 40 17.39 1.72 -1.53
N LYS A 41 17.27 0.63 -0.76
CA LYS A 41 16.18 -0.34 -0.93
C LYS A 41 15.01 0.02 -0.04
N ILE A 42 13.80 -0.13 -0.58
CA ILE A 42 12.53 0.17 0.07
C ILE A 42 11.67 -1.07 0.07
N VAL A 43 11.34 -1.57 1.26
CA VAL A 43 10.45 -2.72 1.44
C VAL A 43 9.00 -2.26 1.46
N HIS A 44 8.13 -2.96 0.74
CA HIS A 44 6.69 -2.71 0.75
C HIS A 44 5.91 -4.01 0.77
N ASP A 45 4.65 -3.92 1.21
CA ASP A 45 3.70 -5.04 1.14
C ASP A 45 3.00 -5.12 -0.24
N PRO A 46 2.29 -6.21 -0.57
CA PRO A 46 1.73 -6.42 -1.91
C PRO A 46 0.29 -5.88 -2.07
N ARG A 47 -0.27 -5.20 -1.07
CA ARG A 47 -1.70 -4.82 -1.05
C ARG A 47 -1.99 -3.73 -2.06
N LEU A 48 -1.23 -2.65 -1.99
CA LEU A 48 -1.25 -1.51 -2.90
C LEU A 48 0.22 -1.14 -3.19
N VAL A 49 0.63 -1.18 -4.45
CA VAL A 49 2.05 -1.20 -4.83
C VAL A 49 2.45 -0.09 -5.79
N TRP A 50 1.62 0.28 -6.77
CA TRP A 50 2.08 1.07 -7.91
C TRP A 50 2.60 2.46 -7.58
N ASN A 51 1.98 3.17 -6.64
CA ASN A 51 2.47 4.44 -6.13
C ASN A 51 3.86 4.29 -5.49
N THR A 52 4.06 3.24 -4.68
CA THR A 52 5.36 3.00 -4.06
C THR A 52 6.41 2.64 -5.11
N LEU A 53 6.06 1.81 -6.09
CA LEU A 53 6.94 1.48 -7.21
C LEU A 53 7.33 2.74 -8.01
N ASP A 54 6.35 3.57 -8.41
CA ASP A 54 6.56 4.80 -9.18
C ASP A 54 7.47 5.79 -8.44
N VAL A 55 7.19 6.04 -7.15
CA VAL A 55 8.01 6.95 -6.35
C VAL A 55 9.43 6.42 -6.18
N VAL A 56 9.59 5.13 -5.88
CA VAL A 56 10.93 4.54 -5.69
C VAL A 56 11.72 4.56 -6.99
N GLU A 57 11.11 4.25 -8.13
CA GLU A 57 11.74 4.34 -9.45
C GLU A 57 12.12 5.80 -9.79
N GLN A 58 11.21 6.75 -9.61
CA GLN A 58 11.44 8.17 -9.86
C GLN A 58 12.65 8.72 -9.10
N TYR A 59 12.87 8.27 -7.87
CA TYR A 59 13.99 8.67 -7.03
C TYR A 59 15.16 7.67 -7.04
N GLN A 60 15.24 6.81 -8.08
CA GLN A 60 16.35 5.89 -8.33
C GLN A 60 16.65 4.94 -7.16
N GLY A 61 15.62 4.52 -6.44
CA GLY A 61 15.70 3.48 -5.42
C GLY A 61 15.43 2.10 -5.98
N ILE A 62 15.36 1.11 -5.10
CA ILE A 62 15.08 -0.28 -5.44
C ILE A 62 13.94 -0.80 -4.56
N THR A 63 12.87 -1.28 -5.16
CA THR A 63 11.76 -1.87 -4.40
C THR A 63 12.02 -3.33 -4.06
N VAL A 64 11.57 -3.74 -2.88
CA VAL A 64 11.64 -5.12 -2.41
C VAL A 64 10.28 -5.49 -1.83
N GLN A 65 9.58 -6.40 -2.49
CA GLN A 65 8.28 -6.85 -1.98
C GLN A 65 8.46 -7.82 -0.82
N SER A 66 7.65 -7.66 0.22
CA SER A 66 7.52 -8.59 1.34
C SER A 66 6.06 -8.96 1.53
N LYS A 67 5.79 -10.12 2.13
CA LYS A 67 4.47 -10.41 2.70
C LYS A 67 4.10 -9.34 3.74
N SER A 68 2.80 -9.01 3.89
CA SER A 68 2.35 -8.11 4.96
C SER A 68 2.56 -8.73 6.34
N GLY A 69 2.83 -7.89 7.33
CA GLY A 69 3.02 -8.25 8.73
C GLY A 69 4.42 -7.93 9.24
N HIS A 70 4.46 -7.40 10.46
CA HIS A 70 5.67 -6.86 11.08
C HIS A 70 6.88 -7.81 11.06
N ALA A 71 6.68 -9.12 11.20
CA ALA A 71 7.78 -10.08 11.22
C ALA A 71 8.43 -10.20 9.83
N PHE A 72 7.60 -10.39 8.80
CA PHE A 72 8.06 -10.56 7.41
C PHE A 72 8.78 -9.31 6.90
N ILE A 73 8.19 -8.13 7.12
CA ILE A 73 8.81 -6.87 6.70
C ILE A 73 10.18 -6.69 7.35
N LYS A 74 10.31 -6.94 8.65
CA LYS A 74 11.57 -6.82 9.39
C LYS A 74 12.63 -7.80 8.89
N ASP A 75 12.24 -9.03 8.56
CA ASP A 75 13.15 -10.05 8.05
C ASP A 75 13.64 -9.70 6.64
N VAL A 76 12.75 -9.30 5.74
CA VAL A 76 13.10 -8.85 4.38
C VAL A 76 13.97 -7.60 4.43
N MET A 77 13.69 -6.64 5.31
CA MET A 77 14.55 -5.46 5.45
C MET A 77 15.97 -5.84 5.88
N ARG A 78 16.13 -6.79 6.82
CA ARG A 78 17.45 -7.26 7.26
C ARG A 78 18.19 -8.02 6.17
N GLU A 79 17.49 -8.91 5.45
CA GLU A 79 18.04 -9.68 4.34
C GLU A 79 18.60 -8.77 3.24
N HIS A 80 17.88 -7.71 2.91
CA HIS A 80 18.23 -6.81 1.82
C HIS A 80 19.02 -5.56 2.24
N ASN A 81 19.25 -5.39 3.55
CA ASN A 81 19.79 -4.16 4.16
C ASN A 81 19.01 -2.90 3.73
N ALA A 82 17.67 -3.01 3.68
CA ALA A 82 16.79 -1.94 3.23
C ALA A 82 16.70 -0.80 4.24
N ALA A 83 16.79 0.44 3.77
CA ALA A 83 16.76 1.63 4.62
C ALA A 83 15.40 1.83 5.30
N TYR A 84 14.33 1.53 4.57
CA TYR A 84 12.96 1.78 4.97
C TYR A 84 12.04 0.65 4.52
N GLY A 85 11.07 0.30 5.36
CA GLY A 85 9.98 -0.61 5.05
C GLY A 85 8.65 0.03 5.44
N GLY A 86 7.64 -0.09 4.59
CA GLY A 86 6.33 0.53 4.83
C GLY A 86 5.17 -0.39 4.52
N GLU A 87 4.16 -0.35 5.38
CA GLU A 87 2.89 -1.03 5.19
C GLU A 87 1.76 -0.01 5.08
N MET A 88 0.76 -0.25 4.22
CA MET A 88 -0.37 0.68 4.08
C MET A 88 -1.20 0.83 5.37
N SER A 89 -1.04 -0.08 6.33
CA SER A 89 -1.67 -0.06 7.66
C SER A 89 -0.99 0.87 8.68
N ALA A 90 -0.22 1.86 8.22
CA ALA A 90 0.47 2.86 9.02
C ALA A 90 1.62 2.35 9.93
N HIS A 91 2.16 1.17 9.62
CA HIS A 91 3.43 0.71 10.19
C HIS A 91 4.59 1.09 9.27
N HIS A 92 5.60 1.74 9.85
CA HIS A 92 6.75 2.27 9.14
C HIS A 92 8.03 1.89 9.87
N TYR A 93 8.90 1.13 9.21
CA TYR A 93 10.08 0.45 9.75
C TYR A 93 11.36 1.10 9.25
N PHE A 94 12.37 1.24 10.11
CA PHE A 94 13.59 1.97 9.77
C PHE A 94 14.85 1.18 10.13
N ARG A 95 15.77 1.02 9.18
CA ARG A 95 17.05 0.30 9.37
C ARG A 95 17.78 0.76 10.62
N ASP A 96 17.99 2.07 10.71
CA ASP A 96 18.79 2.69 11.77
C ASP A 96 18.00 2.83 13.09
N PHE A 97 16.74 2.40 13.11
CA PHE A 97 15.92 2.21 14.30
C PHE A 97 15.77 0.72 14.62
N ALA A 98 16.87 -0.04 14.52
CA ALA A 98 16.93 -1.49 14.74
C ALA A 98 15.97 -2.32 13.87
N TYR A 99 15.61 -1.80 12.68
CA TYR A 99 14.55 -2.34 11.82
C TYR A 99 13.16 -2.36 12.48
N CYS A 100 12.96 -1.60 13.55
CA CYS A 100 11.66 -1.50 14.22
C CYS A 100 10.82 -0.38 13.62
N ASP A 101 9.53 -0.49 13.90
CA ASP A 101 8.53 0.52 13.60
C ASP A 101 8.53 1.65 14.62
N SER A 102 8.11 2.83 14.15
CA SER A 102 7.95 4.02 14.99
C SER A 102 6.84 4.89 14.44
N GLY A 103 5.92 5.36 15.29
CA GLY A 103 4.98 6.42 14.95
C GLY A 103 5.58 7.83 15.07
N MET A 104 6.84 7.98 15.51
CA MET A 104 7.48 9.29 15.68
C MET A 104 8.36 9.68 14.49
N ILE A 105 9.05 8.74 13.87
CA ILE A 105 9.91 9.02 12.72
C ILE A 105 9.11 9.46 11.46
N PRO A 106 7.93 8.87 11.12
CA PRO A 106 7.16 9.24 9.94
C PRO A 106 6.85 10.74 9.81
N TRP A 107 6.35 11.37 10.88
CA TRP A 107 5.96 12.77 10.79
C TRP A 107 7.16 13.71 10.67
N LEU A 108 8.30 13.37 11.29
CA LEU A 108 9.55 14.11 11.13
C LEU A 108 10.06 14.05 9.68
N LEU A 109 10.02 12.87 9.07
CA LEU A 109 10.40 12.68 7.67
C LEU A 109 9.43 13.37 6.72
N ALA A 110 8.13 13.30 6.97
CA ALA A 110 7.14 14.04 6.20
C ALA A 110 7.42 15.56 6.23
N MET A 111 7.67 16.13 7.42
CA MET A 111 8.06 17.54 7.54
C MET A 111 9.34 17.88 6.79
N ALA A 112 10.33 16.97 6.78
CA ALA A 112 11.55 17.15 6.00
C ALA A 112 11.25 17.21 4.49
N VAL A 113 10.39 16.32 3.96
CA VAL A 113 9.97 16.35 2.55
C VAL A 113 9.23 17.64 2.21
N LEU A 114 8.29 18.09 3.05
CA LEU A 114 7.59 19.37 2.84
C LEU A 114 8.57 20.55 2.82
N SER A 115 9.53 20.56 3.75
CA SER A 115 10.52 21.63 3.86
C SER A 115 11.46 21.67 2.65
N GLU A 116 11.91 20.51 2.16
CA GLU A 116 12.83 20.40 1.03
C GLU A 116 12.14 20.74 -0.30
N THR A 117 10.90 20.30 -0.48
CA THR A 117 10.15 20.48 -1.74
C THR A 117 9.43 21.82 -1.83
N GLY A 118 9.14 22.46 -0.69
CA GLY A 118 8.29 23.66 -0.61
C GLY A 118 6.82 23.40 -0.97
N LYS A 119 6.41 22.14 -1.15
CA LYS A 119 5.02 21.75 -1.44
C LYS A 119 4.24 21.50 -0.15
N SER A 120 2.92 21.71 -0.22
CA SER A 120 2.01 21.28 0.85
C SER A 120 1.84 19.76 0.86
N LEU A 121 1.39 19.20 1.98
CA LEU A 121 1.10 17.77 2.08
C LEU A 121 -0.02 17.37 1.11
N SER A 122 -1.07 18.19 1.01
CA SER A 122 -2.16 17.97 0.06
C SER A 122 -1.65 17.90 -1.38
N SER A 123 -0.79 18.82 -1.82
CA SER A 123 -0.29 18.86 -3.19
C SER A 123 0.54 17.63 -3.54
N LEU A 124 1.40 17.15 -2.63
CA LEU A 124 2.19 15.94 -2.86
C LEU A 124 1.31 14.70 -2.98
N VAL A 125 0.33 14.56 -2.08
CA VAL A 125 -0.53 13.38 -2.04
C VAL A 125 -1.59 13.41 -3.15
N GLU A 126 -2.14 14.58 -3.51
CA GLU A 126 -3.08 14.73 -4.63
C GLU A 126 -2.44 14.28 -5.96
N GLU A 127 -1.15 14.56 -6.18
CA GLU A 127 -0.40 14.06 -7.34
C GLU A 127 -0.33 12.52 -7.35
N MET A 128 -0.08 11.91 -6.17
CA MET A 128 -0.04 10.44 -6.02
C MET A 128 -1.42 9.80 -6.24
N ILE A 129 -2.48 10.35 -5.62
CA ILE A 129 -3.88 9.92 -5.79
C ILE A 129 -4.31 10.03 -7.25
N ALA A 130 -3.93 11.13 -7.92
CA ALA A 130 -4.28 11.37 -9.31
C ALA A 130 -3.59 10.38 -10.26
N LYS A 131 -2.42 9.83 -9.92
CA LYS A 131 -1.79 8.76 -10.71
C LYS A 131 -2.37 7.38 -10.38
N PHE A 132 -2.52 7.08 -9.09
CA PHE A 132 -2.83 5.74 -8.58
C PHE A 132 -3.97 5.75 -7.55
N PRO A 133 -5.22 6.03 -7.96
CA PRO A 133 -6.33 5.99 -7.03
C PRO A 133 -6.55 4.56 -6.53
N CYS A 134 -6.96 4.43 -5.28
CA CYS A 134 -7.16 3.15 -4.60
C CYS A 134 -8.51 3.08 -3.87
N SER A 135 -8.97 1.88 -3.55
CA SER A 135 -10.21 1.64 -2.78
C SER A 135 -10.07 1.84 -1.26
N GLY A 136 -8.83 1.99 -0.76
CA GLY A 136 -8.53 1.67 0.64
C GLY A 136 -8.66 0.16 0.90
N GLU A 137 -8.71 -0.24 2.17
CA GLU A 137 -8.95 -1.63 2.56
C GLU A 137 -10.43 -1.88 2.87
N ILE A 138 -11.04 -2.81 2.14
CA ILE A 138 -12.43 -3.21 2.31
C ILE A 138 -12.47 -4.58 2.95
N ASN A 139 -13.22 -4.71 4.05
CA ASN A 139 -13.33 -5.94 4.83
C ASN A 139 -14.69 -6.62 4.59
N PHE A 140 -14.67 -7.90 4.25
CA PHE A 140 -15.85 -8.72 4.03
C PHE A 140 -15.91 -9.86 5.04
N LYS A 141 -17.09 -10.07 5.64
CA LYS A 141 -17.40 -11.31 6.36
C LYS A 141 -17.91 -12.32 5.34
N VAL A 142 -17.21 -13.44 5.20
CA VAL A 142 -17.57 -14.53 4.28
C VAL A 142 -17.56 -15.85 5.03
N ALA A 143 -18.35 -16.81 4.56
CA ALA A 143 -18.42 -18.13 5.19
C ALA A 143 -17.13 -18.95 4.99
N ASP A 144 -16.51 -18.83 3.81
CA ASP A 144 -15.28 -19.52 3.45
C ASP A 144 -14.41 -18.60 2.59
N THR A 145 -13.32 -18.10 3.18
CA THR A 145 -12.39 -17.17 2.51
C THR A 145 -11.68 -17.82 1.33
N GLN A 146 -11.31 -19.10 1.43
CA GLN A 146 -10.61 -19.82 0.35
C GLN A 146 -11.51 -20.03 -0.85
N ALA A 147 -12.76 -20.47 -0.60
CA ALA A 147 -13.75 -20.62 -1.66
C ALA A 147 -14.06 -19.28 -2.36
N THR A 148 -14.14 -18.18 -1.60
CA THR A 148 -14.34 -16.85 -2.18
C THR A 148 -13.15 -16.40 -3.03
N ILE A 149 -11.91 -16.62 -2.57
CA ILE A 149 -10.71 -16.29 -3.36
C ILE A 149 -10.69 -17.10 -4.66
N GLN A 150 -10.97 -18.40 -4.59
CA GLN A 150 -11.02 -19.24 -5.79
C GLN A 150 -12.10 -18.77 -6.77
N LYS A 151 -13.29 -18.38 -6.27
CA LYS A 151 -14.36 -17.81 -7.10
C LYS A 151 -13.91 -16.55 -7.85
N LEU A 152 -13.20 -15.64 -7.18
CA LEU A 152 -12.65 -14.44 -7.82
C LEU A 152 -11.61 -14.82 -8.89
N PHE A 153 -10.71 -15.75 -8.57
CA PHE A 153 -9.69 -16.22 -9.51
C PHE A 153 -10.33 -16.82 -10.78
N ASP A 154 -11.30 -17.71 -10.62
CA ASP A 154 -11.99 -18.37 -11.73
C ASP A 154 -12.75 -17.37 -12.60
N HIS A 155 -13.39 -16.37 -11.98
CA HIS A 155 -14.11 -15.32 -12.69
C HIS A 155 -13.20 -14.50 -13.62
N TYR A 156 -11.97 -14.23 -13.20
CA TYR A 156 -11.02 -13.40 -13.93
C TYR A 156 -10.00 -14.20 -14.77
N ALA A 157 -10.03 -15.54 -14.73
CA ALA A 157 -9.04 -16.39 -15.39
C ALA A 157 -8.91 -16.14 -16.90
N ASP A 158 -10.03 -15.90 -17.59
CA ASP A 158 -10.07 -15.65 -19.04
C ASP A 158 -9.40 -14.33 -19.43
N GLN A 159 -9.28 -13.38 -18.50
CA GLN A 159 -8.59 -12.11 -18.73
C GLN A 159 -7.07 -12.22 -18.65
N LYS A 160 -6.54 -13.40 -18.25
CA LYS A 160 -5.10 -13.70 -18.13
C LYS A 160 -4.30 -12.63 -17.37
N PRO A 161 -4.70 -12.27 -16.14
CA PRO A 161 -3.93 -11.34 -15.33
C PRO A 161 -2.55 -11.89 -14.99
N ASP A 162 -1.59 -11.01 -14.72
CA ASP A 162 -0.38 -11.38 -14.00
C ASP A 162 -0.76 -11.73 -12.56
N ILE A 163 -0.35 -12.92 -12.10
CA ILE A 163 -0.74 -13.49 -10.82
C ILE A 163 0.45 -13.44 -9.86
N ASP A 164 0.21 -12.92 -8.66
CA ASP A 164 1.15 -12.96 -7.54
C ASP A 164 0.46 -13.56 -6.31
N GLN A 165 1.12 -14.53 -5.67
CA GLN A 165 0.63 -15.26 -4.50
C GLN A 165 1.49 -15.02 -3.25
N THR A 166 2.25 -13.93 -3.22
CA THR A 166 3.12 -13.55 -2.08
C THR A 166 2.32 -13.41 -0.78
N ASP A 167 1.14 -12.78 -0.84
CA ASP A 167 0.23 -12.65 0.30
C ASP A 167 -1.25 -12.66 -0.14
N GLY A 168 -1.90 -13.81 0.02
CA GLY A 168 -3.21 -14.05 -0.59
C GLY A 168 -3.07 -14.21 -2.11
N VAL A 169 -3.90 -13.52 -2.87
CA VAL A 169 -3.86 -13.50 -4.34
C VAL A 169 -3.94 -12.07 -4.83
N SER A 170 -2.99 -11.70 -5.69
CA SER A 170 -2.99 -10.45 -6.44
C SER A 170 -3.15 -10.74 -7.92
N LEU A 171 -4.14 -10.10 -8.53
CA LEU A 171 -4.38 -10.16 -9.98
C LEU A 171 -4.14 -8.77 -10.57
N ASN A 172 -3.25 -8.69 -11.56
CA ASN A 172 -2.91 -7.46 -12.26
C ASN A 172 -3.32 -7.56 -13.73
N PHE A 173 -4.17 -6.62 -14.17
CA PHE A 173 -4.74 -6.55 -15.51
C PHE A 173 -4.12 -5.43 -16.36
N GLY A 174 -2.98 -4.87 -15.93
CA GLY A 174 -2.28 -3.77 -16.57
C GLY A 174 -2.82 -2.39 -16.17
N SER A 175 -4.10 -2.10 -16.43
CA SER A 175 -4.72 -0.81 -16.09
C SER A 175 -5.24 -0.73 -14.66
N TRP A 176 -5.55 -1.88 -14.07
CA TRP A 176 -6.00 -2.01 -12.68
C TRP A 176 -5.52 -3.33 -12.10
N ARG A 177 -5.48 -3.40 -10.76
CA ARG A 177 -5.14 -4.62 -10.03
C ARG A 177 -5.90 -4.67 -8.72
N PHE A 178 -5.95 -5.86 -8.13
CA PHE A 178 -6.40 -6.02 -6.75
C PHE A 178 -5.54 -7.03 -5.99
N ASN A 179 -5.55 -6.92 -4.67
CA ASN A 179 -5.09 -7.93 -3.73
C ASN A 179 -6.28 -8.40 -2.89
N VAL A 180 -6.43 -9.70 -2.74
CA VAL A 180 -7.41 -10.31 -1.86
C VAL A 180 -6.71 -11.30 -0.92
N ARG A 181 -6.95 -11.18 0.38
CA ARG A 181 -6.32 -12.05 1.39
C ARG A 181 -7.24 -12.37 2.55
N ALA A 182 -7.04 -13.55 3.14
CA ALA A 182 -7.66 -13.87 4.41
C ALA A 182 -7.00 -13.06 5.54
N SER A 183 -7.79 -12.54 6.47
CA SER A 183 -7.28 -11.97 7.71
C SER A 183 -6.67 -13.07 8.57
N ASN A 184 -5.48 -12.82 9.14
CA ASN A 184 -4.79 -13.79 9.99
C ASN A 184 -5.46 -13.97 11.36
N THR A 185 -6.26 -12.98 11.80
CA THR A 185 -6.80 -12.89 13.16
C THR A 185 -8.32 -13.00 13.23
N GLU A 186 -9.02 -12.82 12.11
CA GLU A 186 -10.48 -12.74 12.04
C GLU A 186 -10.98 -13.50 10.80
N PRO A 187 -12.21 -14.05 10.79
CA PRO A 187 -12.80 -14.66 9.60
C PRO A 187 -13.27 -13.59 8.60
N LEU A 188 -12.32 -12.76 8.16
CA LEU A 188 -12.53 -11.65 7.24
C LEU A 188 -11.69 -11.88 5.97
N LEU A 189 -12.28 -11.52 4.83
CA LEU A 189 -11.58 -11.33 3.58
C LEU A 189 -11.26 -9.84 3.42
N ARG A 190 -10.01 -9.51 3.14
CA ARG A 190 -9.56 -8.12 2.93
C ARG A 190 -9.31 -7.91 1.45
N LEU A 191 -9.85 -6.83 0.90
CA LEU A 191 -9.73 -6.44 -0.50
C LEU A 191 -9.10 -5.06 -0.62
N ASN A 192 -8.11 -4.95 -1.50
CA ASN A 192 -7.47 -3.71 -1.88
C ASN A 192 -7.44 -3.62 -3.41
N ILE A 193 -7.85 -2.49 -3.98
CA ILE A 193 -7.89 -2.25 -5.43
C ILE A 193 -7.13 -0.96 -5.72
N GLU A 194 -6.37 -0.93 -6.81
CA GLU A 194 -5.78 0.28 -7.38
C GLU A 194 -5.84 0.27 -8.90
N SER A 195 -5.72 1.45 -9.50
CA SER A 195 -5.72 1.63 -10.95
C SER A 195 -4.63 2.61 -11.40
N ARG A 196 -4.17 2.51 -12.65
CA ARG A 196 -3.21 3.45 -13.24
C ARG A 196 -3.93 4.43 -14.14
N ARG A 197 -4.04 5.70 -13.76
CA ARG A 197 -4.84 6.68 -14.52
C ARG A 197 -4.36 6.91 -15.96
N ASP A 198 -3.06 6.73 -16.22
CA ASP A 198 -2.44 6.80 -17.54
C ASP A 198 -2.82 5.62 -18.47
N HIS A 199 -3.45 4.56 -17.95
CA HIS A 199 -3.92 3.41 -18.71
C HIS A 199 -5.45 3.40 -18.88
N HIS A 200 -6.10 4.56 -18.72
CA HIS A 200 -7.54 4.76 -18.91
C HIS A 200 -8.44 3.71 -18.21
N PRO A 201 -8.28 3.49 -16.90
CA PRO A 201 -9.06 2.51 -16.16
C PRO A 201 -10.49 2.99 -15.96
N HIS A 202 -11.38 2.06 -15.59
CA HIS A 202 -12.68 2.44 -15.04
C HIS A 202 -12.49 3.18 -13.70
N PRO A 203 -13.47 3.98 -13.27
CA PRO A 203 -13.51 4.50 -11.90
C PRO A 203 -13.31 3.38 -10.86
N ILE A 204 -12.57 3.66 -9.78
CA ILE A 204 -12.33 2.69 -8.70
C ILE A 204 -13.64 2.13 -8.13
N GLN A 205 -14.69 2.95 -8.06
CA GLN A 205 -15.99 2.52 -7.55
C GLN A 205 -16.61 1.39 -8.39
N ASP A 206 -16.39 1.39 -9.71
CA ASP A 206 -16.94 0.36 -10.60
C ASP A 206 -16.33 -1.01 -10.25
N TYR A 207 -15.01 -1.06 -10.03
CA TYR A 207 -14.33 -2.28 -9.58
C TYR A 207 -14.75 -2.70 -8.18
N VAL A 208 -14.91 -1.74 -7.26
CA VAL A 208 -15.41 -2.01 -5.90
C VAL A 208 -16.79 -2.65 -5.95
N ASP A 209 -17.70 -2.10 -6.75
CA ASP A 209 -19.07 -2.59 -6.89
C ASP A 209 -19.10 -4.00 -7.52
N GLU A 210 -18.31 -4.22 -8.57
CA GLU A 210 -18.17 -5.53 -9.24
C GLU A 210 -17.66 -6.60 -8.28
N LEU A 211 -16.50 -6.37 -7.63
CA LEU A 211 -15.92 -7.34 -6.71
C LEU A 211 -16.78 -7.55 -5.45
N THR A 212 -17.45 -6.51 -4.97
CA THR A 212 -18.39 -6.63 -3.83
C THR A 212 -19.53 -7.58 -4.17
N LYS A 213 -20.16 -7.43 -5.35
CA LYS A 213 -21.22 -8.34 -5.81
C LYS A 213 -20.72 -9.78 -5.96
N LEU A 214 -19.53 -9.96 -6.54
CA LEU A 214 -18.92 -11.28 -6.68
C LEU A 214 -18.62 -11.93 -5.32
N ILE A 215 -18.15 -11.16 -4.34
CA ILE A 215 -17.84 -11.65 -2.99
C ILE A 215 -19.10 -11.99 -2.21
N GLN A 216 -20.12 -11.13 -2.23
CA GLN A 216 -21.35 -11.29 -1.44
C GLN A 216 -22.39 -12.20 -2.11
N GLY A 217 -22.25 -12.49 -3.40
CA GLY A 217 -23.16 -13.37 -4.14
C GLY A 217 -24.46 -12.69 -4.57
N GLU A 218 -24.48 -11.37 -4.66
CA GLU A 218 -25.61 -10.62 -5.21
C GLU A 218 -25.48 -10.58 -6.74
N SER A 219 -26.23 -11.47 -7.41
CA SER A 219 -26.41 -11.52 -8.86
C SER A 219 -27.52 -10.59 -9.33
#